data_AF-A0A949UI74-F1
#
_entry.id   AF-A0A949UI74-F1
#
_cell.length_a   1.000
_cell.length_b   1.000
_cell.length_c   1.000
_cell.angle_alpha   90.00
_cell.angle_beta   90.00
_cell.angle_gamma   90.00
#
_symmetry.space_group_name_H-M   'P 1'
#
loop_
_entity.id
_entity.type
_entity.pdbx_description
1 polymer ?
#
loop_
_entity_poly.entity_id
_entity_poly.type
_entity_poly.pdbx_seq_one_letter_code
_entity_poly.pdbx_strand_id
1 'polypeptide(L)'
;MLPDVQNLIELQQVDREILRLKEEIAALPKRVTVIEAKLAGTKAVMEKAKAAIKADEASRRKYETAIQDLQQKISKYRDQSLDVKTNEQYRALLHEIQFAEQDIRINEDRILELMVNAETREKDVKAAERELKEETAEIEKEKADARQRTAEDEKQLAEWNAKRDKLRSGVEADLLRQYDRVSKHRGTGISEARDHKCMACQVMLRPQTYNVIRTGKEVVFCDSCQRILYYDSSREKPVEPVVTQKRRRAHPKFEANQAWYYRPNFEEHGEVLLAFINDHGRSRRRIFDLATGREIGDILEREGEYRLAFPEDLGDSIRLNGHWSEEELDEWGRELPTVILDALHRDLDLARAESAASHTHAAAVSPEHSAAS
;
A
#
# COMPACT_ATOMS: atom_id res chain seq x y z
N MET A 1 10.88 -26.57 13.49
CA MET A 1 10.39 -25.43 14.29
C MET A 1 10.13 -25.94 15.70
N LEU A 2 10.49 -25.18 16.74
CA LEU A 2 10.27 -25.59 18.14
C LEU A 2 8.76 -25.63 18.47
N PRO A 3 8.28 -26.60 19.28
CA PRO A 3 6.88 -26.70 19.68
C PRO A 3 6.36 -25.43 20.36
N ASP A 4 7.17 -24.79 21.23
CA ASP A 4 6.79 -23.54 21.90
C ASP A 4 6.52 -22.41 20.90
N VAL A 5 7.37 -22.28 19.87
CA VAL A 5 7.22 -21.26 18.82
C VAL A 5 5.95 -21.53 18.01
N GLN A 6 5.62 -22.79 17.74
CA GLN A 6 4.37 -23.16 17.06
C GLN A 6 3.14 -22.78 17.89
N ASN A 7 3.14 -23.13 19.18
CA ASN A 7 2.08 -22.77 20.12
C ASN A 7 1.90 -21.25 20.23
N LEU A 8 3.00 -20.48 20.16
CA LEU A 8 2.95 -19.01 20.16
C LEU A 8 2.40 -18.40 18.87
N ILE A 9 2.65 -19.02 17.70
CA ILE A 9 2.04 -18.59 16.43
C ILE A 9 0.53 -18.76 16.53
N GLU A 10 0.06 -19.93 16.99
CA GLU A 10 -1.35 -20.19 17.20
C GLU A 10 -1.95 -19.28 18.28
N LEU A 11 -1.23 -19.04 19.37
CA LEU A 11 -1.65 -18.14 20.44
C LEU A 11 -1.87 -16.72 19.92
N GLN A 12 -0.99 -16.20 19.05
CA GLN A 12 -1.17 -14.89 18.44
C GLN A 12 -2.39 -14.81 17.52
N GLN A 13 -2.74 -15.90 16.83
CA GLN A 13 -3.96 -15.95 16.03
C GLN A 13 -5.20 -15.92 16.93
N VAL A 14 -5.18 -16.70 18.02
CA VAL A 14 -6.24 -16.72 19.02
C VAL A 14 -6.39 -15.35 19.69
N ASP A 15 -5.30 -14.71 20.11
CA ASP A 15 -5.33 -13.39 20.73
C ASP A 15 -5.90 -12.32 19.78
N ARG A 16 -5.59 -12.40 18.47
CA ARG A 16 -6.21 -11.53 17.45
C ARG A 16 -7.71 -11.73 17.36
N GLU A 17 -8.17 -12.97 17.39
CA GLU A 17 -9.59 -13.29 17.29
C GLU A 17 -10.36 -12.83 18.53
N ILE A 18 -9.77 -13.02 19.72
CA ILE A 18 -10.27 -12.51 20.99
C ILE A 18 -10.38 -10.98 20.96
N LEU A 19 -9.36 -10.28 20.43
CA LEU A 19 -9.40 -8.83 20.28
C LEU A 19 -10.51 -8.39 19.33
N ARG A 20 -10.65 -9.04 18.16
CA ARG A 20 -11.72 -8.78 17.19
C ARG A 20 -13.10 -8.89 17.84
N LEU A 21 -13.36 -10.00 18.53
CA LEU A 21 -14.64 -10.23 19.22
C LEU A 21 -14.89 -9.20 20.33
N LYS A 22 -13.87 -8.86 21.13
CA LYS A 22 -13.99 -7.82 22.16
C LYS A 22 -14.31 -6.45 21.58
N GLU A 23 -13.70 -6.10 20.45
CA GLU A 23 -13.97 -4.84 19.74
C GLU A 23 -15.40 -4.83 19.17
N GLU A 24 -15.88 -5.93 18.61
CA GLU A 24 -17.25 -6.09 18.12
C GLU A 24 -18.28 -5.95 19.24
N ILE A 25 -18.07 -6.67 20.35
CA ILE A 25 -18.89 -6.57 21.56
C ILE A 25 -18.90 -5.13 22.10
N ALA A 26 -17.75 -4.44 22.11
CA ALA A 26 -17.64 -3.07 22.63
C ALA A 26 -18.22 -2.00 21.67
N ALA A 27 -18.31 -2.29 20.36
CA ALA A 27 -18.83 -1.37 19.36
C ALA A 27 -20.36 -1.30 19.36
N LEU A 28 -21.04 -2.41 19.65
CA LEU A 28 -22.50 -2.51 19.63
C LEU A 28 -23.19 -1.57 20.63
N PRO A 29 -22.83 -1.52 21.94
CA PRO A 29 -23.39 -0.57 22.89
C PRO A 29 -23.22 0.88 22.44
N LYS A 30 -22.06 1.24 21.87
CA LYS A 30 -21.81 2.60 21.37
C LYS A 30 -22.80 2.97 20.26
N ARG A 31 -23.04 2.07 19.30
CA ARG A 31 -24.05 2.28 18.25
C ARG A 31 -25.44 2.50 18.84
N VAL A 32 -25.84 1.67 19.81
CA VAL A 32 -27.13 1.81 20.50
C VAL A 32 -27.25 3.17 21.19
N THR A 33 -26.22 3.63 21.90
CA THR A 33 -26.27 4.95 22.60
C THR A 33 -26.40 6.13 21.63
N VAL A 34 -25.75 6.09 20.46
CA VAL A 34 -25.86 7.13 19.43
C VAL A 34 -27.28 7.21 18.89
N ILE A 35 -27.88 6.05 18.67
CA ILE A 35 -29.24 5.90 18.18
C ILE A 35 -30.26 6.37 19.21
N GLU A 36 -30.10 6.00 20.48
CA GLU A 36 -30.96 6.47 21.58
C GLU A 36 -30.89 7.98 21.79
N ALA A 37 -29.71 8.59 21.59
CA ALA A 37 -29.55 10.03 21.66
C ALA A 37 -30.33 10.76 20.56
N LYS A 38 -30.39 10.21 19.34
CA LYS A 38 -31.22 10.75 18.25
C LYS A 38 -32.71 10.68 18.60
N LEU A 39 -33.20 9.53 19.07
CA LEU A 39 -34.58 9.36 19.54
C LEU A 39 -34.93 10.34 20.66
N ALA A 40 -34.02 10.58 21.61
CA ALA A 40 -34.21 11.54 22.69
C ALA A 40 -34.36 12.96 22.14
N GLY A 41 -33.59 13.32 21.11
CA GLY A 41 -33.72 14.59 20.38
C GLY A 41 -35.10 14.75 19.73
N THR A 42 -35.53 13.76 18.95
CA THR A 42 -36.86 13.76 18.30
C THR A 42 -38.00 13.87 19.32
N LYS A 43 -37.90 13.13 20.44
CA LYS A 43 -38.85 13.24 21.56
C LYS A 43 -38.88 14.64 22.16
N ALA A 44 -37.73 15.26 22.38
CA ALA A 44 -37.66 16.61 22.96
C ALA A 44 -38.31 17.66 22.04
N VAL A 45 -38.13 17.55 20.73
CA VAL A 45 -38.79 18.42 19.74
C VAL A 45 -40.31 18.24 19.78
N MET A 46 -40.79 16.99 19.81
CA MET A 46 -42.21 16.67 19.90
C MET A 46 -42.84 17.23 21.19
N GLU A 47 -42.19 17.03 22.34
CA GLU A 47 -42.68 17.56 23.63
C GLU A 47 -42.71 19.09 23.66
N LYS A 48 -41.72 19.75 23.04
CA LYS A 48 -41.73 21.22 22.89
C LYS A 48 -42.90 21.70 22.02
N ALA A 49 -43.21 20.99 20.93
CA ALA A 49 -44.35 21.32 20.08
C ALA A 49 -45.69 21.13 20.82
N LYS A 50 -45.84 20.05 21.59
CA LYS A 50 -47.02 19.80 22.46
C LYS A 50 -47.16 20.89 23.53
N ALA A 51 -46.07 21.33 24.14
CA ALA A 51 -46.09 22.41 25.12
C ALA A 51 -46.52 23.75 24.48
N ALA A 52 -46.08 24.03 23.24
CA ALA A 52 -46.51 25.21 22.49
C ALA A 52 -48.01 25.19 22.17
N ILE A 53 -48.56 24.05 21.75
CA ILE A 53 -50.02 23.90 21.52
C ILE A 53 -50.81 24.24 22.79
N LYS A 54 -50.40 23.70 23.94
CA LYS A 54 -51.05 24.01 25.23
C LYS A 54 -50.97 25.50 25.59
N ALA A 55 -49.86 26.16 25.27
CA ALA A 55 -49.69 27.60 25.50
C ALA A 55 -50.59 28.43 24.56
N ASP A 56 -50.72 28.02 23.30
CA ASP A 56 -51.61 28.64 22.32
C ASP A 56 -53.09 28.47 22.75
N GLU A 57 -53.49 27.29 23.24
CA GLU A 57 -54.83 27.05 23.81
C GLU A 57 -55.13 27.93 25.03
N ALA A 58 -54.16 28.07 25.96
CA ALA A 58 -54.32 28.94 27.11
C ALA A 58 -54.46 30.41 26.71
N SER A 59 -53.69 30.86 25.72
CA SER A 59 -53.75 32.22 25.18
C SER A 59 -55.09 32.48 24.50
N ARG A 60 -55.60 31.50 23.75
CA ARG A 60 -56.93 31.56 23.14
C ARG A 60 -58.02 31.75 24.19
N ARG A 61 -58.04 30.93 25.25
CA ARG A 61 -59.02 31.06 26.35
C ARG A 61 -58.99 32.44 27.00
N LYS A 62 -57.79 33.01 27.16
CA LYS A 62 -57.61 34.37 27.71
C LYS A 62 -58.26 35.43 26.80
N TYR A 63 -58.08 35.34 25.49
CA TYR A 63 -58.72 36.26 24.54
C TYR A 63 -60.24 36.06 24.49
N GLU A 64 -60.73 34.81 24.57
CA GLU A 64 -62.17 34.52 24.65
C GLU A 64 -62.81 35.15 25.89
N THR A 65 -62.17 35.07 27.06
CA THR A 65 -62.64 35.76 28.28
C THR A 65 -62.60 37.28 28.12
N ALA A 66 -61.53 37.84 27.52
CA ALA A 66 -61.44 39.28 27.28
C ALA A 66 -62.56 39.80 26.35
N ILE A 67 -62.93 39.03 25.32
CA ILE A 67 -64.05 39.35 24.44
C ILE A 67 -65.37 39.35 25.25
N GLN A 68 -65.59 38.35 26.10
CA GLN A 68 -66.80 38.31 26.96
C GLN A 68 -66.89 39.54 27.87
N ASP A 69 -65.78 39.95 28.49
CA ASP A 69 -65.73 41.14 29.34
C ASP A 69 -66.02 42.43 28.55
N LEU A 70 -65.46 42.55 27.34
CA LEU A 70 -65.70 43.69 26.44
C LEU A 70 -67.17 43.73 25.97
N GLN A 71 -67.77 42.58 25.65
CA GLN A 71 -69.18 42.48 25.29
C GLN A 71 -70.09 42.92 26.45
N GLN A 72 -69.76 42.54 27.68
CA GLN A 72 -70.48 43.01 28.86
C GLN A 72 -70.34 44.53 29.06
N LYS A 73 -69.14 45.09 28.83
CA LYS A 73 -68.92 46.55 28.87
C LYS A 73 -69.74 47.28 27.81
N ILE A 74 -69.76 46.78 26.58
CA ILE A 74 -70.57 47.35 25.49
C ILE A 74 -72.05 47.35 25.88
N SER A 75 -72.56 46.25 26.44
CA SER A 75 -73.95 46.21 26.92
C SER A 75 -74.22 47.30 27.97
N LYS A 76 -73.35 47.42 28.98
CA LYS A 76 -73.48 48.45 30.03
C LYS A 76 -73.43 49.87 29.47
N TYR A 77 -72.51 50.15 28.55
CA TYR A 77 -72.40 51.47 27.93
C TYR A 77 -73.59 51.79 27.02
N ARG A 78 -74.16 50.78 26.34
CA ARG A 78 -75.40 50.93 25.57
C ARG A 78 -76.57 51.27 26.49
N ASP A 79 -76.74 50.54 27.60
CA ASP A 79 -77.78 50.82 28.58
C ASP A 79 -77.63 52.24 29.17
N GLN A 80 -76.42 52.60 29.59
CA GLN A 80 -76.11 53.94 30.09
C GLN A 80 -76.40 55.03 29.06
N SER A 81 -76.11 54.80 27.77
CA SER A 81 -76.32 55.77 26.70
C SER A 81 -77.78 56.17 26.52
N LEU A 82 -78.73 55.31 26.92
CA LEU A 82 -80.16 55.58 26.88
C LEU A 82 -80.61 56.52 28.02
N ASP A 83 -79.87 56.55 29.14
CA ASP A 83 -80.22 57.31 30.34
C ASP A 83 -79.60 58.73 30.38
N VAL A 84 -78.63 59.02 29.50
CA VAL A 84 -77.85 60.26 29.56
C VAL A 84 -78.57 61.44 28.92
N LYS A 85 -78.56 62.59 29.61
CA LYS A 85 -79.29 63.81 29.20
C LYS A 85 -78.45 64.83 28.44
N THR A 86 -77.12 64.67 28.39
CA THR A 86 -76.21 65.61 27.71
C THR A 86 -75.58 64.97 26.48
N ASN A 87 -75.50 65.73 25.39
CA ASN A 87 -74.95 65.27 24.11
C ASN A 87 -73.46 64.89 24.22
N GLU A 88 -72.71 65.60 25.06
CA GLU A 88 -71.29 65.34 25.30
C GLU A 88 -71.07 63.97 25.95
N GLN A 89 -71.83 63.63 26.99
CA GLN A 89 -71.72 62.32 27.66
C GLN A 89 -72.18 61.18 26.75
N TYR A 90 -73.21 61.39 25.92
CA TYR A 90 -73.63 60.41 24.91
C TYR A 90 -72.53 60.14 23.87
N ARG A 91 -71.86 61.18 23.37
CA ARG A 91 -70.72 61.03 22.43
C ARG A 91 -69.54 60.30 23.08
N ALA A 92 -69.25 60.56 24.34
CA ALA A 92 -68.20 59.85 25.06
C ALA A 92 -68.50 58.34 25.17
N LEU A 93 -69.72 57.95 25.54
CA LEU A 93 -70.13 56.55 25.59
C LEU A 93 -70.09 55.85 24.23
N LEU A 94 -70.49 56.54 23.15
CA LEU A 94 -70.37 56.00 21.80
C LEU A 94 -68.90 55.75 21.41
N HIS A 95 -67.99 56.64 21.80
CA HIS A 95 -66.56 56.46 21.55
C HIS A 95 -65.99 55.26 22.33
N GLU A 96 -66.40 55.10 23.60
CA GLU A 96 -66.02 53.94 24.42
C GLU A 96 -66.55 52.61 23.84
N ILE A 97 -67.78 52.61 23.30
CA ILE A 97 -68.35 51.45 22.59
C ILE A 97 -67.52 51.13 21.34
N GLN A 98 -67.19 52.13 20.53
CA GLN A 98 -66.37 51.93 19.32
C GLN A 98 -64.98 51.39 19.65
N PHE A 99 -64.35 51.88 20.73
CA PHE A 99 -63.07 51.37 21.21
C PHE A 99 -63.17 49.91 21.66
N ALA A 100 -64.19 49.57 22.45
CA ALA A 100 -64.43 48.19 22.86
C ALA A 100 -64.74 47.24 21.69
N GLU A 101 -65.50 47.69 20.68
CA GLU A 101 -65.76 46.94 19.45
C GLU A 101 -64.48 46.74 18.61
N GLN A 102 -63.56 47.72 18.61
CA GLN A 102 -62.25 47.57 17.99
C GLN A 102 -61.38 46.55 18.74
N ASP A 103 -61.34 46.59 20.06
CA ASP A 103 -60.61 45.63 20.88
C ASP A 103 -61.14 44.19 20.72
N ILE A 104 -62.45 44.02 20.56
CA ILE A 104 -63.04 42.71 20.24
C ILE A 104 -62.47 42.19 18.92
N ARG A 105 -62.50 42.99 17.85
CA ARG A 105 -61.95 42.60 16.53
C ARG A 105 -60.48 42.19 16.63
N ILE A 106 -59.66 42.95 17.35
CA ILE A 106 -58.24 42.63 17.56
C ILE A 106 -58.07 41.28 18.28
N ASN A 107 -58.90 40.99 19.28
CA ASN A 107 -58.85 39.72 20.01
C ASN A 107 -59.37 38.55 19.15
N GLU A 108 -60.38 38.77 18.31
CA GLU A 108 -60.88 37.78 17.34
C GLU A 108 -59.79 37.42 16.30
N ASP A 109 -59.10 38.42 15.75
CA ASP A 109 -57.98 38.22 14.83
C ASP A 109 -56.85 37.40 15.49
N ARG A 110 -56.51 37.72 16.74
CA ARG A 110 -55.52 36.95 17.52
C ARG A 110 -55.96 35.51 17.78
N ILE A 111 -57.25 35.27 18.03
CA ILE A 111 -57.78 33.90 18.19
C ILE A 111 -57.64 33.13 16.88
N LEU A 112 -57.97 33.74 15.74
CA LEU A 112 -57.82 33.11 14.42
C LEU A 112 -56.36 32.75 14.12
N GLU A 113 -55.42 33.67 14.40
CA GLU A 113 -53.98 33.39 14.27
C GLU A 113 -53.53 32.21 15.13
N LEU A 114 -53.96 32.17 16.40
CA LEU A 114 -53.66 31.05 17.30
C LEU A 114 -54.26 29.73 16.83
N MET A 115 -55.47 29.74 16.26
CA MET A 115 -56.11 28.54 15.73
C MET A 115 -55.37 27.98 14.51
N VAL A 116 -54.93 28.84 13.59
CA VAL A 116 -54.12 28.43 12.44
C VAL A 116 -52.79 27.84 12.91
N ASN A 117 -52.11 28.52 13.84
CA ASN A 117 -50.85 28.04 14.41
C ASN A 117 -51.01 26.69 15.13
N ALA A 118 -52.08 26.51 15.90
CA ALA A 118 -52.37 25.25 16.58
C ALA A 118 -52.60 24.11 15.58
N GLU A 119 -53.36 24.32 14.50
CA GLU A 119 -53.59 23.30 13.47
C GLU A 119 -52.28 22.88 12.78
N THR A 120 -51.41 23.84 12.45
CA THR A 120 -50.08 23.55 11.88
C THR A 120 -49.23 22.74 12.86
N ARG A 121 -49.13 23.17 14.12
CA ARG A 121 -48.37 22.45 15.15
C ARG A 121 -48.93 21.06 15.42
N GLU A 122 -50.24 20.85 15.39
CA GLU A 122 -50.86 19.53 15.54
C GLU A 122 -50.49 18.59 14.40
N LYS A 123 -50.44 19.08 13.16
CA LYS A 123 -49.96 18.30 12.01
C LYS A 123 -48.50 17.90 12.20
N ASP A 124 -47.66 18.84 12.65
CA ASP A 124 -46.24 18.59 12.92
C ASP A 124 -46.05 17.56 14.04
N VAL A 125 -46.84 17.65 15.12
CA VAL A 125 -46.81 16.67 16.22
C VAL A 125 -47.21 15.28 15.73
N LYS A 126 -48.29 15.16 14.96
CA LYS A 126 -48.74 13.87 14.40
C LYS A 126 -47.69 13.25 13.47
N ALA A 127 -47.05 14.07 12.64
CA ALA A 127 -45.96 13.63 11.77
C ALA A 127 -44.76 13.13 12.59
N ALA A 128 -44.32 13.91 13.58
CA ALA A 128 -43.23 13.55 14.47
C ALA A 128 -43.53 12.31 15.33
N GLU A 129 -44.77 12.12 15.80
CA GLU A 129 -45.20 10.93 16.53
C GLU A 129 -45.12 9.67 15.68
N ARG A 130 -45.52 9.77 14.40
CA ARG A 130 -45.42 8.66 13.45
C ARG A 130 -43.96 8.31 13.17
N GLU A 131 -43.13 9.29 12.85
CA GLU A 131 -41.70 9.11 12.61
C GLU A 131 -41.02 8.49 13.83
N LEU A 132 -41.29 9.02 15.03
CA LEU A 132 -40.76 8.48 16.27
C LEU A 132 -41.19 7.02 16.51
N LYS A 133 -42.44 6.66 16.17
CA LYS A 133 -42.93 5.29 16.31
C LYS A 133 -42.24 4.33 15.34
N GLU A 134 -42.04 4.76 14.10
CA GLU A 134 -41.33 3.97 13.07
C GLU A 134 -39.85 3.79 13.47
N GLU A 135 -39.18 4.89 13.85
CA GLU A 135 -37.78 4.89 14.28
C GLU A 135 -37.59 4.04 15.56
N THR A 136 -38.46 4.17 16.56
CA THR A 136 -38.38 3.33 17.77
C THR A 136 -38.56 1.84 17.49
N ALA A 137 -39.46 1.46 16.57
CA ALA A 137 -39.66 0.07 16.22
C ALA A 137 -38.43 -0.52 15.51
N GLU A 138 -37.81 0.23 14.60
CA GLU A 138 -36.57 -0.17 13.92
C GLU A 138 -35.43 -0.33 14.93
N ILE A 139 -35.30 0.60 15.88
CA ILE A 139 -34.25 0.59 16.88
C ILE A 139 -34.38 -0.57 17.87
N GLU A 140 -35.60 -0.88 18.32
CA GLU A 140 -35.80 -2.04 19.20
C GLU A 140 -35.48 -3.36 18.48
N LYS A 141 -35.74 -3.44 17.17
CA LYS A 141 -35.32 -4.58 16.36
C LYS A 141 -33.79 -4.65 16.26
N GLU A 142 -33.11 -3.55 15.92
CA GLU A 142 -31.65 -3.50 15.86
C GLU A 142 -31.00 -3.85 17.22
N LYS A 143 -31.58 -3.38 18.33
CA LYS A 143 -31.13 -3.74 19.67
C LYS A 143 -31.29 -5.22 19.97
N ALA A 144 -32.41 -5.83 19.57
CA ALA A 144 -32.64 -7.25 19.76
C ALA A 144 -31.61 -8.08 18.96
N ASP A 145 -31.40 -7.73 17.68
CA ASP A 145 -30.41 -8.37 16.82
C ASP A 145 -28.99 -8.18 17.37
N ALA A 146 -28.65 -6.98 17.85
CA ALA A 146 -27.36 -6.67 18.46
C ALA A 146 -27.13 -7.48 19.75
N ARG A 147 -28.15 -7.61 20.61
CA ARG A 147 -28.08 -8.44 21.82
C ARG A 147 -27.86 -9.91 21.49
N GLN A 148 -28.56 -10.43 20.48
CA GLN A 148 -28.38 -11.81 20.05
C GLN A 148 -26.97 -12.06 19.52
N ARG A 149 -26.45 -11.15 18.67
CA ARG A 149 -25.06 -11.22 18.18
C ARG A 149 -24.05 -11.13 19.31
N THR A 150 -24.22 -10.18 20.24
CA THR A 150 -23.34 -10.04 21.40
C THR A 150 -23.30 -11.32 22.23
N ALA A 151 -24.45 -11.96 22.46
CA ALA A 151 -24.51 -13.21 23.22
C ALA A 151 -23.80 -14.37 22.49
N GLU A 152 -23.84 -14.40 21.16
CA GLU A 152 -23.09 -15.37 20.36
C GLU A 152 -21.58 -15.08 20.39
N ASP A 153 -21.19 -13.82 20.21
CA ASP A 153 -19.80 -13.38 20.28
C ASP A 153 -19.20 -13.64 21.67
N GLU A 154 -19.96 -13.48 22.75
CA GLU A 154 -19.56 -13.80 24.12
C GLU A 154 -19.31 -15.31 24.33
N LYS A 155 -20.14 -16.17 23.72
CA LYS A 155 -19.91 -17.63 23.75
C LYS A 155 -18.65 -18.00 22.99
N GLN A 156 -18.48 -17.47 21.78
CA GLN A 156 -17.26 -17.69 20.98
C GLN A 156 -16.03 -17.16 21.73
N LEU A 157 -16.14 -16.00 22.37
CA LEU A 157 -15.07 -15.44 23.20
C LEU A 157 -14.69 -16.40 24.34
N ALA A 158 -15.64 -17.06 24.99
CA ALA A 158 -15.35 -18.06 26.02
C ALA A 158 -14.60 -19.27 25.45
N GLU A 159 -14.99 -19.76 24.27
CA GLU A 159 -14.30 -20.86 23.58
C GLU A 159 -12.86 -20.48 23.18
N TRP A 160 -12.67 -19.28 22.63
CA TRP A 160 -11.36 -18.78 22.27
C TRP A 160 -10.47 -18.55 23.49
N ASN A 161 -11.01 -18.06 24.62
CA ASN A 161 -10.27 -17.96 25.87
C ASN A 161 -9.85 -19.34 26.40
N ALA A 162 -10.74 -20.34 26.35
CA ALA A 162 -10.38 -21.70 26.73
C ALA A 162 -9.27 -22.28 25.82
N LYS A 163 -9.31 -22.01 24.51
CA LYS A 163 -8.25 -22.38 23.57
C LYS A 163 -6.95 -21.65 23.88
N ARG A 164 -7.03 -20.36 24.21
CA ARG A 164 -5.90 -19.51 24.62
C ARG A 164 -5.20 -20.10 25.85
N ASP A 165 -5.94 -20.47 26.88
CA ASP A 165 -5.38 -21.00 28.13
C ASP A 165 -4.69 -22.36 27.92
N LYS A 166 -5.28 -23.23 27.07
CA LYS A 166 -4.63 -24.49 26.66
C LYS A 166 -3.30 -24.25 25.95
N LEU A 167 -3.26 -23.34 24.97
CA LEU A 167 -2.01 -23.01 24.25
C LEU A 167 -0.96 -22.44 25.19
N ARG A 168 -1.35 -21.57 26.13
CA ARG A 168 -0.44 -20.97 27.12
C ARG A 168 0.16 -22.01 28.07
N SER A 169 -0.56 -23.08 28.40
CA SER A 169 -0.05 -24.17 29.23
C SER A 169 1.05 -25.01 28.55
N GLY A 170 1.10 -24.98 27.22
CA GLY A 170 2.09 -25.69 26.40
C GLY A 170 3.29 -24.82 26.00
N VAL A 171 3.48 -23.65 26.63
CA VAL A 171 4.60 -22.74 26.36
C VAL A 171 5.37 -22.51 27.65
N GLU A 172 6.71 -22.50 27.55
CA GLU A 172 7.61 -22.15 28.65
C GLU A 172 7.30 -20.75 29.25
N ALA A 173 7.41 -20.63 30.58
CA ALA A 173 6.91 -19.48 31.31
C ALA A 173 7.66 -18.17 31.01
N ASP A 174 8.99 -18.20 30.87
CA ASP A 174 9.78 -17.02 30.56
C ASP A 174 9.56 -16.55 29.12
N LEU A 175 9.41 -17.49 28.18
CA LEU A 175 9.04 -17.18 26.81
C LEU A 175 7.65 -16.54 26.71
N LEU A 176 6.68 -17.06 27.48
CA LEU A 176 5.33 -16.51 27.55
C LEU A 176 5.32 -15.08 28.14
N ARG A 177 6.12 -14.83 29.18
CA ARG A 177 6.29 -13.48 29.76
C ARG A 177 6.87 -12.50 28.75
N GLN A 178 7.83 -12.92 27.94
CA GLN A 178 8.40 -12.10 26.87
C GLN A 178 7.34 -11.79 25.81
N TYR A 179 6.60 -12.81 25.37
CA TYR A 179 5.50 -12.66 24.41
C TYR A 179 4.44 -11.65 24.90
N ASP A 180 3.95 -11.81 26.13
CA ASP A 180 2.90 -10.94 26.69
C ASP A 180 3.35 -9.48 26.79
N ARG A 181 4.61 -9.25 27.22
CA ARG A 181 5.17 -7.90 27.35
C ARG A 181 5.22 -7.18 26.01
N VAL A 182 5.70 -7.87 24.97
CA VAL A 182 5.84 -7.32 23.62
C VAL A 182 4.47 -7.16 22.96
N SER A 183 3.60 -8.15 23.08
CA SER A 183 2.23 -8.11 22.56
C SER A 183 1.43 -6.94 23.15
N LYS A 184 1.53 -6.71 24.46
CA LYS A 184 0.86 -5.58 25.14
C LYS A 184 1.29 -4.21 24.61
N HIS A 185 2.56 -4.02 24.29
CA HIS A 185 3.09 -2.73 23.82
C HIS A 185 3.03 -2.54 22.31
N ARG A 186 3.09 -3.62 21.54
CA ARG A 186 3.25 -3.55 20.07
C ARG A 186 2.15 -4.27 19.29
N GLY A 187 1.12 -4.78 19.96
CA GLY A 187 -0.02 -5.51 19.39
C GLY A 187 0.27 -6.96 18.96
N THR A 188 1.53 -7.32 18.73
CA THR A 188 1.96 -8.67 18.34
C THR A 188 3.25 -9.05 19.04
N GLY A 189 3.33 -10.29 19.54
CA GLY A 189 4.51 -10.81 20.25
C GLY A 189 5.47 -11.63 19.38
N ILE A 190 5.00 -12.13 18.23
CA ILE A 190 5.77 -12.97 17.30
C ILE A 190 5.69 -12.43 15.86
N SER A 191 6.79 -12.57 15.12
CA SER A 191 6.92 -12.10 13.73
C SER A 191 7.62 -13.14 12.86
N GLU A 192 7.18 -13.25 11.62
CA GLU A 192 7.90 -13.98 10.59
C GLU A 192 9.20 -13.23 10.25
N ALA A 193 10.28 -13.98 10.04
CA ALA A 193 11.51 -13.51 9.42
C ALA A 193 11.51 -13.99 7.96
N ARG A 194 11.51 -13.05 7.02
CA ARG A 194 11.47 -13.32 5.58
C ARG A 194 12.41 -12.37 4.86
N ASP A 195 13.12 -12.87 3.85
CA ASP A 195 14.03 -12.06 3.02
C ASP A 195 15.03 -11.25 3.87
N HIS A 196 15.59 -11.89 4.91
CA HIS A 196 16.49 -11.25 5.88
C HIS A 196 15.86 -10.05 6.60
N LYS A 197 14.54 -9.99 6.75
CA LYS A 197 13.83 -8.91 7.44
C LYS A 197 12.85 -9.44 8.47
N CYS A 198 12.68 -8.71 9.56
CA CYS A 198 11.56 -8.91 10.47
C CYS A 198 10.28 -8.36 9.83
N MET A 199 9.24 -9.17 9.62
CA MET A 199 8.01 -8.71 8.97
C MET A 199 7.18 -7.74 9.81
N ALA A 200 7.40 -7.66 11.12
CA ALA A 200 6.67 -6.74 11.97
C ALA A 200 7.28 -5.33 12.06
N CYS A 201 8.61 -5.19 12.10
CA CYS A 201 9.28 -3.86 12.13
C CYS A 201 10.02 -3.52 10.84
N GLN A 202 10.06 -4.43 9.86
CA GLN A 202 10.69 -4.27 8.55
C GLN A 202 12.21 -4.00 8.57
N VAL A 203 12.86 -4.17 9.73
CA VAL A 203 14.31 -4.03 9.88
C VAL A 203 15.03 -5.26 9.33
N MET A 204 16.17 -5.01 8.67
CA MET A 204 17.05 -6.06 8.15
C MET A 204 17.77 -6.77 9.30
N LEU A 205 17.69 -8.09 9.30
CA LEU A 205 18.35 -8.99 10.23
C LEU A 205 19.77 -9.27 9.74
N ARG A 206 20.71 -9.42 10.68
CA ARG A 206 22.07 -9.84 10.33
C ARG A 206 22.02 -11.23 9.68
N PRO A 207 22.84 -11.52 8.64
CA PRO A 207 22.84 -12.82 7.98
C PRO A 207 23.05 -14.00 8.96
N GLN A 208 23.90 -13.82 9.97
CA GLN A 208 24.10 -14.80 11.03
C GLN A 208 22.80 -15.09 11.80
N THR A 209 22.11 -14.05 12.28
CA THR A 209 20.82 -14.18 12.98
C THR A 209 19.76 -14.83 12.10
N TYR A 210 19.68 -14.47 10.82
CA TYR A 210 18.73 -15.07 9.88
C TYR A 210 18.98 -16.58 9.69
N ASN A 211 20.25 -16.99 9.57
CA ASN A 211 20.61 -18.40 9.47
C ASN A 211 20.25 -19.20 10.74
N VAL A 212 20.43 -18.60 11.92
CA VAL A 212 20.00 -19.21 13.18
C VAL A 212 18.48 -19.41 13.20
N ILE A 213 17.71 -18.37 12.85
CA ILE A 213 16.25 -18.44 12.78
C ILE A 213 15.80 -19.55 11.80
N ARG A 214 16.46 -19.65 10.64
CA ARG A 214 16.19 -20.70 9.64
C ARG A 214 16.47 -22.11 10.15
N THR A 215 17.46 -22.25 11.03
CA THR A 215 17.80 -23.54 11.67
C THR A 215 16.72 -23.97 12.66
N GLY A 216 16.02 -23.02 13.29
CA GLY A 216 14.83 -23.29 14.11
C GLY A 216 15.09 -24.14 15.37
N LYS A 217 16.33 -24.19 15.85
CA LYS A 217 16.78 -24.95 17.04
C LYS A 217 16.70 -24.14 18.33
N GLU A 218 16.77 -22.82 18.24
CA GLU A 218 16.71 -21.90 19.37
C GLU A 218 15.71 -20.78 19.11
N VAL A 219 15.21 -20.19 20.19
CA VAL A 219 14.33 -19.02 20.12
C VAL A 219 15.19 -17.78 19.88
N VAL A 220 14.86 -17.03 18.84
CA VAL A 220 15.56 -15.79 18.49
C VAL A 220 14.60 -14.61 18.62
N PHE A 221 15.10 -13.51 19.15
CA PHE A 221 14.36 -12.25 19.26
C PHE A 221 14.88 -11.22 18.25
N CYS A 222 14.00 -10.33 17.80
CA CYS A 222 14.42 -9.18 17.01
C CYS A 222 15.11 -8.13 17.89
N ASP A 223 16.34 -7.74 17.56
CA ASP A 223 17.09 -6.70 18.29
C ASP A 223 16.36 -5.35 18.35
N SER A 224 15.56 -5.02 17.33
CA SER A 224 14.86 -3.74 17.22
C SER A 224 13.50 -3.74 17.93
N CYS A 225 12.66 -4.75 17.70
CA CYS A 225 11.28 -4.75 18.21
C CYS A 225 11.02 -5.78 19.32
N GLN A 226 12.01 -6.60 19.67
CA GLN A 226 11.97 -7.65 20.70
C GLN A 226 10.93 -8.77 20.49
N ARG A 227 10.28 -8.81 19.32
CA ARG A 227 9.39 -9.92 18.95
C ARG A 227 10.17 -11.20 18.75
N ILE A 228 9.53 -12.31 19.08
CA ILE A 228 10.03 -13.65 18.78
C ILE A 228 10.01 -13.82 17.25
N LEU A 229 11.07 -14.34 16.68
CA LEU A 229 11.20 -14.56 15.24
C LEU A 229 11.02 -16.04 14.92
N TYR A 230 10.24 -16.31 13.87
CA TYR A 230 10.12 -17.64 13.29
C TYR A 230 10.34 -17.57 11.78
N TYR A 231 10.70 -18.71 11.19
CA TYR A 231 10.85 -18.83 9.75
C TYR A 231 9.90 -19.90 9.23
N ASP A 232 9.25 -19.58 8.11
CA ASP A 232 8.32 -20.45 7.40
C ASP A 232 8.93 -20.82 6.05
N SER A 233 9.36 -22.08 5.92
CA SER A 233 10.01 -22.59 4.72
C SER A 233 9.10 -22.60 3.49
N SER A 234 7.78 -22.59 3.66
CA SER A 234 6.83 -22.60 2.55
C SER A 234 6.77 -21.28 1.79
N ARG A 235 7.29 -20.20 2.39
CA ARG A 235 7.21 -18.83 1.87
C ARG A 235 8.55 -18.28 1.37
N GLU A 236 9.61 -19.08 1.40
CA GLU A 236 10.91 -18.68 0.87
C GLU A 236 10.87 -18.69 -0.67
N LYS A 237 11.27 -17.57 -1.27
CA LYS A 237 11.45 -17.51 -2.73
C LYS A 237 12.65 -18.39 -3.09
N PRO A 238 12.55 -19.24 -4.12
CA PRO A 238 13.72 -19.96 -4.63
C PRO A 238 14.82 -18.96 -4.95
N VAL A 239 16.02 -19.22 -4.46
CA VAL A 239 17.19 -18.43 -4.87
C VAL A 239 17.44 -18.77 -6.33
N GLU A 240 17.02 -17.88 -7.23
CA GLU A 240 17.38 -18.00 -8.64
C GLU A 240 18.90 -17.95 -8.74
N PRO A 241 19.55 -18.94 -9.37
CA PRO A 241 20.99 -18.89 -9.55
C PRO A 241 21.32 -17.63 -10.36
N VAL A 242 22.24 -16.81 -9.84
CA VAL A 242 22.71 -15.61 -10.54
C VAL A 242 23.43 -16.10 -11.81
N VAL A 243 22.72 -16.10 -12.94
CA VAL A 243 23.32 -16.41 -14.24
C VAL A 243 24.17 -15.22 -14.64
N THR A 244 25.45 -15.24 -14.32
CA THR A 244 26.42 -14.31 -14.91
C THR A 244 26.53 -14.64 -16.40
N GLN A 245 25.79 -13.91 -17.24
CA GLN A 245 25.90 -14.06 -18.69
C GLN A 245 27.32 -13.67 -19.12
N LYS A 246 28.13 -14.64 -19.54
CA LYS A 246 29.44 -14.38 -20.16
C LYS A 246 29.18 -13.57 -21.44
N ARG A 247 29.69 -12.34 -21.49
CA ARG A 247 29.58 -11.46 -22.67
C ARG A 247 30.32 -12.12 -23.84
N ARG A 248 29.63 -12.30 -24.99
CA ARG A 248 30.25 -12.79 -26.24
C ARG A 248 31.27 -11.77 -26.75
N ARG A 249 32.38 -12.23 -27.34
CA ARG A 249 33.42 -11.38 -27.91
C ARG A 249 32.89 -10.65 -29.15
N ALA A 250 33.18 -9.36 -29.26
CA ALA A 250 32.92 -8.64 -30.50
C ALA A 250 33.79 -9.22 -31.61
N HIS A 251 33.24 -9.55 -32.77
CA HIS A 251 34.02 -10.03 -33.90
C HIS A 251 34.36 -8.84 -34.81
N PRO A 252 35.64 -8.58 -35.11
CA PRO A 252 36.02 -7.47 -35.96
C PRO A 252 35.53 -7.72 -37.40
N LYS A 253 35.23 -6.64 -38.14
CA LYS A 253 34.71 -6.73 -39.51
C LYS A 253 35.73 -7.42 -40.43
N PHE A 254 35.21 -8.22 -41.36
CA PHE A 254 36.01 -9.00 -42.31
C PHE A 254 36.85 -8.12 -43.25
N GLU A 255 36.26 -7.03 -43.75
CA GLU A 255 36.87 -6.08 -44.71
C GLU A 255 37.46 -4.84 -44.01
N ALA A 256 38.11 -5.03 -42.86
CA ALA A 256 38.73 -3.90 -42.15
C ALA A 256 40.04 -3.50 -42.83
N ASN A 257 40.23 -2.19 -43.07
CA ASN A 257 41.49 -1.64 -43.59
C ASN A 257 42.69 -1.87 -42.66
N GLN A 258 42.41 -2.07 -41.38
CA GLN A 258 43.41 -2.38 -40.35
C GLN A 258 43.05 -3.72 -39.72
N ALA A 259 44.04 -4.61 -39.64
CA ALA A 259 43.82 -5.95 -39.14
C ALA A 259 44.95 -6.49 -38.29
N TRP A 260 44.57 -6.96 -37.11
CA TRP A 260 45.40 -7.66 -36.15
C TRP A 260 45.07 -9.14 -36.15
N TYR A 261 46.11 -9.95 -36.17
CA TYR A 261 46.02 -11.40 -36.06
C TYR A 261 47.03 -11.90 -35.05
N TYR A 262 46.68 -12.92 -34.30
CA TYR A 262 47.62 -13.73 -33.55
C TYR A 262 47.98 -14.97 -34.37
N ARG A 263 49.25 -15.37 -34.36
CA ARG A 263 49.70 -16.61 -34.97
C ARG A 263 50.56 -17.41 -33.98
N PRO A 264 50.21 -18.68 -33.71
CA PRO A 264 50.92 -19.48 -32.71
C PRO A 264 52.32 -19.93 -33.15
N ASN A 265 52.50 -20.19 -34.45
CA ASN A 265 53.74 -20.71 -35.02
C ASN A 265 54.15 -19.86 -36.23
N PHE A 266 55.06 -18.92 -36.01
CA PHE A 266 55.65 -18.09 -37.05
C PHE A 266 57.16 -18.33 -37.13
N GLU A 267 57.58 -19.11 -38.14
CA GLU A 267 58.98 -19.43 -38.44
C GLU A 267 59.78 -19.82 -37.18
N GLU A 268 60.91 -19.16 -36.90
CA GLU A 268 61.76 -19.38 -35.72
C GLU A 268 61.33 -18.54 -34.50
N HIS A 269 60.30 -17.69 -34.65
CA HIS A 269 59.90 -16.68 -33.66
C HIS A 269 58.72 -17.10 -32.77
N GLY A 270 58.06 -18.24 -33.06
CA GLY A 270 57.00 -18.77 -32.21
C GLY A 270 55.70 -17.96 -32.28
N GLU A 271 55.19 -17.53 -31.12
CA GLU A 271 53.91 -16.83 -30.97
C GLU A 271 54.05 -15.33 -31.30
N VAL A 272 53.36 -14.87 -32.36
CA VAL A 272 53.46 -13.48 -32.84
C VAL A 272 52.10 -12.82 -33.04
N LEU A 273 52.10 -11.49 -33.01
CA LEU A 273 51.02 -10.61 -33.41
C LEU A 273 51.37 -9.99 -34.76
N LEU A 274 50.45 -10.08 -35.72
CA LEU A 274 50.57 -9.53 -37.06
C LEU A 274 49.64 -8.33 -37.17
N ALA A 275 50.20 -7.17 -37.55
CA ALA A 275 49.44 -5.98 -37.87
C ALA A 275 49.50 -5.72 -39.38
N PHE A 276 48.34 -5.59 -40.00
CA PHE A 276 48.16 -5.29 -41.41
C PHE A 276 47.43 -3.97 -41.58
N ILE A 277 47.96 -3.11 -42.44
CA ILE A 277 47.34 -1.83 -42.77
C ILE A 277 47.29 -1.67 -44.27
N ASN A 278 46.09 -1.48 -44.80
CA ASN A 278 45.86 -1.11 -46.19
C ASN A 278 45.92 0.41 -46.33
N ASP A 279 46.78 0.89 -47.22
CA ASP A 279 46.90 2.30 -47.58
C ASP A 279 47.02 2.46 -49.10
N HIS A 280 46.14 3.28 -49.69
CA HIS A 280 46.14 3.63 -51.13
C HIS A 280 46.45 2.49 -52.13
N GLY A 281 45.88 1.30 -51.92
CA GLY A 281 46.05 0.15 -52.81
C GLY A 281 47.30 -0.69 -52.55
N ARG A 282 48.00 -0.44 -51.45
CA ARG A 282 49.09 -1.25 -50.91
C ARG A 282 48.73 -1.73 -49.51
N SER A 283 49.43 -2.76 -49.07
CA SER A 283 49.32 -3.28 -47.71
C SER A 283 50.69 -3.41 -47.07
N ARG A 284 50.76 -2.99 -45.81
CA ARG A 284 51.94 -3.13 -44.96
C ARG A 284 51.70 -4.21 -43.91
N ARG A 285 52.73 -4.98 -43.61
CA ARG A 285 52.77 -5.99 -42.56
C ARG A 285 53.85 -5.65 -41.54
N ARG A 286 53.45 -5.56 -40.27
CA ARG A 286 54.34 -5.53 -39.10
C ARG A 286 54.13 -6.78 -38.25
N ILE A 287 55.20 -7.24 -37.61
CA ILE A 287 55.19 -8.44 -36.76
C ILE A 287 55.69 -8.04 -35.39
N PHE A 288 54.98 -8.44 -34.34
CA PHE A 288 55.36 -8.21 -32.96
C PHE A 288 55.42 -9.54 -32.21
N ASP A 289 56.43 -9.70 -31.37
CA ASP A 289 56.52 -10.81 -30.43
C ASP A 289 55.33 -10.76 -29.44
N LEU A 290 54.62 -11.87 -29.24
CA LEU A 290 53.45 -11.86 -28.35
C LEU A 290 53.85 -11.55 -26.90
N ALA A 291 54.97 -12.09 -26.41
CA ALA A 291 55.36 -11.97 -25.01
C ALA A 291 55.88 -10.57 -24.64
N THR A 292 56.63 -9.94 -25.55
CA THR A 292 57.32 -8.68 -25.29
C THR A 292 56.71 -7.49 -26.01
N GLY A 293 55.89 -7.70 -27.04
CA GLY A 293 55.34 -6.62 -27.88
C GLY A 293 56.38 -5.95 -28.78
N ARG A 294 57.59 -6.50 -28.89
CA ARG A 294 58.67 -5.94 -29.71
C ARG A 294 58.52 -6.34 -31.17
N GLU A 295 58.80 -5.39 -32.06
CA GLU A 295 58.74 -5.61 -33.50
C GLU A 295 59.85 -6.56 -33.96
N ILE A 296 59.46 -7.54 -34.77
CA ILE A 296 60.32 -8.58 -35.35
C ILE A 296 60.46 -8.33 -36.84
N GLY A 297 61.70 -8.20 -37.30
CA GLY A 297 62.02 -8.00 -38.72
C GLY A 297 61.74 -6.58 -39.22
N ASP A 298 61.70 -6.44 -40.54
CA ASP A 298 61.39 -5.18 -41.22
C ASP A 298 59.93 -5.15 -41.69
N ILE A 299 59.38 -3.93 -41.82
CA ILE A 299 58.04 -3.69 -42.36
C ILE A 299 58.01 -4.13 -43.83
N LEU A 300 57.15 -5.10 -44.17
CA LEU A 300 56.96 -5.51 -45.56
C LEU A 300 55.79 -4.77 -46.19
N GLU A 301 56.00 -4.23 -47.39
CA GLU A 301 54.96 -3.57 -48.19
C GLU A 301 54.76 -4.31 -49.51
N ARG A 302 53.50 -4.60 -49.85
CA ARG A 302 53.11 -5.27 -51.11
C ARG A 302 51.90 -4.55 -51.73
N GLU A 303 51.77 -4.63 -53.05
CA GLU A 303 50.60 -4.09 -53.76
C GLU A 303 49.36 -4.96 -53.52
N GLY A 304 48.20 -4.31 -53.37
CA GLY A 304 46.91 -4.95 -53.09
C GLY A 304 46.56 -5.01 -51.60
N GLU A 305 45.35 -5.49 -51.31
CA GLU A 305 44.85 -5.69 -49.94
C GLU A 305 45.64 -6.78 -49.21
N TYR A 306 45.84 -6.60 -47.91
CA TYR A 306 46.70 -7.49 -47.10
C TYR A 306 46.34 -8.98 -47.21
N ARG A 307 45.07 -9.32 -47.40
CA ARG A 307 44.62 -10.73 -47.50
C ARG A 307 45.12 -11.41 -48.77
N LEU A 308 45.21 -10.65 -49.87
CA LEU A 308 45.70 -11.14 -51.16
C LEU A 308 47.21 -10.99 -51.26
N ALA A 309 47.75 -9.96 -50.62
CA ALA A 309 49.17 -9.67 -50.61
C ALA A 309 49.97 -10.59 -49.67
N PHE A 310 49.39 -11.05 -48.55
CA PHE A 310 50.04 -11.88 -47.53
C PHE A 310 49.20 -13.12 -47.15
N PRO A 311 48.80 -13.99 -48.11
CA PRO A 311 48.00 -15.18 -47.81
C PRO A 311 48.74 -16.18 -46.92
N GLU A 312 50.07 -16.24 -47.01
CA GLU A 312 50.91 -17.11 -46.18
C GLU A 312 50.82 -16.80 -44.69
N ASP A 313 50.47 -15.55 -44.34
CA ASP A 313 50.46 -15.06 -42.97
C ASP A 313 49.17 -15.37 -42.22
N LEU A 314 48.07 -15.59 -42.96
CA LEU A 314 46.72 -15.63 -42.43
C LEU A 314 46.20 -17.04 -42.09
N GLY A 315 46.96 -18.11 -42.36
CA GLY A 315 46.55 -19.52 -42.20
C GLY A 315 45.94 -19.87 -40.83
N ASP A 316 46.74 -20.41 -39.90
CA ASP A 316 46.28 -20.78 -38.55
C ASP A 316 46.16 -19.57 -37.60
N SER A 317 45.81 -18.42 -38.16
CA SER A 317 45.80 -17.16 -37.44
C SER A 317 44.45 -16.89 -36.78
N ILE A 318 44.46 -16.25 -35.61
CA ILE A 318 43.26 -15.81 -34.89
C ILE A 318 43.10 -14.32 -35.08
N ARG A 319 42.01 -13.88 -35.70
CA ARG A 319 41.70 -12.46 -35.86
C ARG A 319 41.47 -11.81 -34.49
N LEU A 320 42.15 -10.69 -34.21
CA LEU A 320 42.04 -9.90 -32.99
C LEU A 320 41.36 -8.54 -33.21
N ASN A 321 40.77 -7.99 -32.15
CA ASN A 321 40.16 -6.67 -32.07
C ASN A 321 41.24 -5.60 -31.83
N GLY A 322 42.03 -5.32 -32.86
CA GLY A 322 42.91 -4.16 -32.94
C GLY A 322 42.52 -3.30 -34.15
N HIS A 323 42.54 -1.98 -33.98
CA HIS A 323 42.12 -1.00 -34.98
C HIS A 323 43.00 0.26 -34.95
N TRP A 324 44.28 0.08 -34.65
CA TRP A 324 45.23 1.18 -34.58
C TRP A 324 45.77 1.53 -35.96
N SER A 325 45.95 2.83 -36.21
CA SER A 325 46.42 3.36 -37.48
C SER A 325 47.93 3.22 -37.65
N GLU A 326 48.41 3.49 -38.86
CA GLU A 326 49.84 3.47 -39.16
C GLU A 326 50.56 4.55 -38.37
N GLU A 327 49.95 5.73 -38.20
CA GLU A 327 50.53 6.82 -37.42
C GLU A 327 50.69 6.44 -35.94
N GLU A 328 49.73 5.71 -35.36
CA GLU A 328 49.81 5.23 -33.98
C GLU A 328 50.92 4.18 -33.83
N LEU A 329 51.05 3.27 -34.80
CA LEU A 329 52.14 2.29 -34.83
C LEU A 329 53.51 2.94 -35.01
N ASP A 330 53.61 4.00 -35.83
CA ASP A 330 54.82 4.79 -35.98
C ASP A 330 55.21 5.53 -34.70
N GLU A 331 54.23 6.06 -33.96
CA GLU A 331 54.46 6.72 -32.68
C GLU A 331 55.04 5.77 -31.63
N TRP A 332 54.60 4.50 -31.62
CA TRP A 332 55.11 3.49 -30.69
C TRP A 332 56.49 2.95 -31.11
N GLY A 333 56.88 3.14 -32.36
CA GLY A 333 58.14 2.64 -32.90
C GLY A 333 58.20 1.11 -32.89
N ARG A 334 59.31 0.55 -32.39
CA ARG A 334 59.58 -0.90 -32.43
C ARG A 334 59.03 -1.70 -31.24
N GLU A 335 58.21 -1.11 -30.36
CA GLU A 335 57.67 -1.81 -29.19
C GLU A 335 56.25 -1.32 -28.86
N LEU A 336 55.30 -2.25 -28.73
CA LEU A 336 53.92 -1.92 -28.40
C LEU A 336 53.79 -1.45 -26.95
N PRO A 337 52.96 -0.42 -26.66
CA PRO A 337 52.65 -0.05 -25.29
C PRO A 337 51.98 -1.19 -24.54
N THR A 338 52.30 -1.35 -23.26
CA THR A 338 51.79 -2.43 -22.40
C THR A 338 50.25 -2.49 -22.39
N VAL A 339 49.58 -1.34 -22.41
CA VAL A 339 48.11 -1.25 -22.44
C VAL A 339 47.52 -1.90 -23.71
N ILE A 340 48.21 -1.73 -24.85
CA ILE A 340 47.82 -2.28 -26.16
C ILE A 340 48.08 -3.78 -26.18
N LEU A 341 49.25 -4.19 -25.71
CA LEU A 341 49.63 -5.59 -25.59
C LEU A 341 48.64 -6.34 -24.68
N ASP A 342 48.30 -5.80 -23.52
CA ASP A 342 47.31 -6.36 -22.60
C ASP A 342 45.90 -6.45 -23.22
N ALA A 343 45.53 -5.48 -24.06
CA ALA A 343 44.25 -5.50 -24.77
C ALA A 343 44.19 -6.65 -25.78
N LEU A 344 45.27 -6.87 -26.54
CA LEU A 344 45.40 -7.98 -27.48
C LEU A 344 45.42 -9.33 -26.77
N HIS A 345 46.09 -9.45 -25.62
CA HIS A 345 46.08 -10.66 -24.80
C HIS A 345 44.68 -11.00 -24.29
N ARG A 346 43.97 -10.03 -23.70
CA ARG A 346 42.59 -10.24 -23.22
C ARG A 346 41.67 -10.69 -24.35
N ASP A 347 41.84 -10.10 -25.53
CA ASP A 347 41.03 -10.44 -26.68
C ASP A 347 41.37 -11.82 -27.27
N LEU A 348 42.65 -12.20 -27.25
CA LEU A 348 43.11 -13.53 -27.60
C LEU A 348 42.57 -14.60 -26.62
N ASP A 349 42.54 -14.32 -25.32
CA ASP A 349 41.97 -15.23 -24.31
C ASP A 349 40.48 -15.45 -24.55
N LEU A 350 39.74 -14.37 -24.87
CA LEU A 350 38.34 -14.47 -25.25
C LEU A 350 38.16 -15.30 -26.54
N ALA A 351 39.02 -15.09 -27.54
CA ALA A 351 38.99 -15.84 -28.80
C ALA A 351 39.26 -17.35 -28.58
N ARG A 352 40.27 -17.68 -27.77
CA ARG A 352 40.62 -19.06 -27.39
C ARG A 352 39.47 -19.71 -26.62
N ALA A 353 38.83 -18.99 -25.70
CA ALA A 353 37.67 -19.47 -24.95
C ALA A 353 36.46 -19.74 -25.85
N GLU A 354 36.20 -18.91 -26.87
CA GLU A 354 35.12 -19.12 -27.86
C GLU A 354 35.39 -20.31 -28.79
N SER A 355 36.64 -20.50 -29.23
CA SER A 355 37.05 -21.65 -30.04
C SER A 355 36.92 -22.96 -29.25
N ALA A 356 37.40 -22.98 -27.99
CA ALA A 356 37.25 -24.12 -27.09
C ALA A 356 35.77 -24.46 -26.86
N ALA A 357 34.92 -23.44 -26.62
CA ALA A 357 33.47 -23.62 -26.46
C ALA A 357 32.82 -24.21 -27.72
N SER A 358 33.22 -23.74 -28.90
CA SER A 358 32.72 -24.23 -30.20
C SER A 358 33.13 -25.68 -30.48
N HIS A 359 34.35 -26.08 -30.12
CA HIS A 359 34.80 -27.47 -30.23
C HIS A 359 34.08 -28.41 -29.25
N THR A 360 33.83 -27.99 -28.01
CA THR A 360 32.97 -28.76 -27.10
C THR A 360 31.52 -28.88 -27.60
N HIS A 361 31.02 -27.86 -28.28
CA HIS A 361 29.66 -27.89 -28.86
C HIS A 361 29.58 -28.78 -30.12
N ALA A 362 30.64 -28.85 -30.93
CA ALA A 362 30.72 -29.74 -32.10
C ALA A 362 30.94 -31.21 -31.70
N ALA A 363 31.75 -31.49 -30.68
CA ALA A 363 31.94 -32.83 -30.12
C ALA A 363 30.66 -33.40 -29.49
N ALA A 364 29.74 -32.53 -29.03
CA ALA A 364 28.45 -32.92 -28.49
C ALA A 364 27.36 -33.16 -29.55
N VAL A 365 27.61 -32.88 -30.84
CA VAL A 365 26.60 -32.89 -31.92
C VAL A 365 26.91 -33.91 -33.05
N SER A 366 27.97 -34.72 -32.95
CA SER A 366 28.15 -35.88 -33.84
C SER A 366 27.23 -37.04 -33.41
N PRO A 367 26.26 -37.47 -34.24
CA PRO A 367 25.41 -38.61 -33.90
C PRO A 367 26.11 -39.93 -34.22
N GLU A 368 26.02 -40.88 -33.29
CA GLU A 368 26.37 -42.29 -33.47
C GLU A 368 25.63 -42.88 -34.69
N HIS A 369 26.33 -43.01 -35.81
CA HIS A 369 25.96 -43.92 -36.88
C HIS A 369 27.15 -44.81 -37.20
N SER A 370 27.25 -45.94 -36.49
CA SER A 370 27.72 -47.21 -37.07
C SER A 370 27.52 -48.38 -36.10
N ALA A 371 26.95 -49.46 -36.64
CA ALA A 371 27.15 -50.87 -36.31
C ALA A 371 26.35 -51.53 -35.16
N ALA A 372 25.28 -52.23 -35.54
CA ALA A 372 25.03 -53.63 -35.21
C ALA A 372 24.08 -54.19 -36.30
N SER A 373 24.61 -54.92 -37.29
CA SER A 373 24.64 -56.40 -37.36
C SER A 373 23.34 -57.01 -37.85
#